data_AF-A0A1F8A492-F1
#
_entry.id   AF-A0A1F8A492-F1
#
_cell.length_a   1.000
_cell.length_b   1.000
_cell.length_c   1.000
_cell.angle_alpha   90.00
_cell.angle_beta   90.00
_cell.angle_gamma   90.00
#
_symmetry.space_group_name_H-M   'P 1'
#
loop_
_entity.id
_entity.type
_entity.pdbx_description
1 polymer ?
#
loop_
_entity_poly.entity_id
_entity_poly.type
_entity_poly.pdbx_seq_one_letter_code
_entity_poly.pdbx_strand_id
1 'polypeptide(L)'
;MKIQEDTPIEVINRVDPEKSAFLRAWCIWQDGTSKDTLPIWDLDYRYWKKILLKQCDFNSLNHQLRYSFQRDGRTITGYVFCRMQWFCAIQAMLEAEEGKLQFEIVWKNGNFHNYEAKLEPTVEDL
;
A
#
# COMPACT_ATOMS: atom_id res chain seq x y z
N MET A 1 0.74 20.64 -0.55
CA MET A 1 0.96 19.97 -1.85
C MET A 1 -0.37 19.52 -2.41
N LYS A 2 -0.54 19.53 -3.75
CA LYS A 2 -1.72 18.99 -4.43
C LYS A 2 -1.35 17.73 -5.22
N ILE A 3 -2.31 16.85 -5.44
CA ILE A 3 -2.21 15.66 -6.27
C ILE A 3 -3.16 15.81 -7.47
N GLN A 4 -2.74 15.35 -8.66
CA GLN A 4 -3.56 15.34 -9.86
C GLN A 4 -4.51 14.13 -9.83
N GLU A 5 -5.69 14.27 -10.44
CA GLU A 5 -6.72 13.21 -10.45
C GLU A 5 -6.22 11.88 -11.01
N ASP A 6 -5.42 11.96 -12.08
CA ASP A 6 -4.88 10.82 -12.80
C ASP A 6 -3.57 10.29 -12.22
N THR A 7 -3.06 10.87 -11.12
CA THR A 7 -1.86 10.36 -10.47
C THR A 7 -2.07 8.87 -10.12
N PRO A 8 -1.24 7.96 -10.67
CA PRO A 8 -1.39 6.53 -10.40
C PRO A 8 -0.99 6.21 -8.97
N ILE A 9 -1.71 5.29 -8.34
CA ILE A 9 -1.41 4.74 -7.02
C ILE A 9 -1.37 3.22 -7.16
N GLU A 10 -0.19 2.64 -6.91
CA GLU A 10 0.03 1.21 -6.95
C GLU A 10 -0.06 0.63 -5.54
N VAL A 11 -0.81 -0.46 -5.39
CA VAL A 11 -0.83 -1.29 -4.17
C VAL A 11 -0.39 -2.69 -4.56
N ILE A 12 0.86 -3.03 -4.25
CA ILE A 12 1.39 -4.36 -4.49
C ILE A 12 1.13 -5.22 -3.26
N ASN A 13 0.27 -6.22 -3.40
CA ASN A 13 0.06 -7.16 -2.32
C ASN A 13 1.13 -8.25 -2.36
N ARG A 14 2.11 -8.18 -1.44
CA ARG A 14 3.18 -9.18 -1.34
C ARG A 14 2.74 -10.45 -0.60
N VAL A 15 1.56 -10.42 0.03
CA VAL A 15 0.95 -11.58 0.71
C VAL A 15 0.15 -12.42 -0.28
N ASP A 16 -0.68 -11.77 -1.11
CA ASP A 16 -1.45 -12.38 -2.19
C ASP A 16 -1.32 -11.52 -3.46
N PRO A 17 -0.40 -11.85 -4.38
CA PRO A 17 -0.14 -11.04 -5.58
C PRO A 17 -1.37 -10.82 -6.49
N GLU A 18 -2.32 -11.75 -6.51
CA GLU A 18 -3.55 -11.63 -7.32
C GLU A 18 -4.50 -10.55 -6.78
N LYS A 19 -4.30 -10.14 -5.52
CA LYS A 19 -5.05 -9.08 -4.83
C LYS A 19 -4.27 -7.76 -4.78
N SER A 20 -3.48 -7.48 -5.81
CA SER A 20 -2.88 -6.16 -6.01
C SER A 20 -3.88 -5.20 -6.65
N ALA A 21 -3.68 -3.88 -6.48
CA ALA A 21 -4.55 -2.86 -7.06
C ALA A 21 -3.75 -1.78 -7.77
N PHE A 22 -4.30 -1.30 -8.88
CA PHE A 22 -3.82 -0.12 -9.61
C PHE A 22 -4.95 0.90 -9.66
N LEU A 23 -4.73 2.05 -9.03
CA LEU A 23 -5.75 3.09 -8.82
C LEU A 23 -5.30 4.41 -9.43
N ARG A 24 -6.25 5.30 -9.64
CA ARG A 24 -6.00 6.73 -9.84
C ARG A 24 -6.32 7.48 -8.56
N ALA A 25 -5.72 8.65 -8.34
CA ALA A 25 -5.98 9.45 -7.15
C ALA A 25 -7.46 9.83 -7.02
N TRP A 26 -8.18 10.00 -8.13
CA TRP A 26 -9.63 10.24 -8.09
C TRP A 26 -10.43 9.12 -7.45
N CYS A 27 -9.93 7.88 -7.49
CA CYS A 27 -10.58 6.74 -6.83
C CYS A 27 -10.63 6.88 -5.30
N ILE A 28 -9.89 7.81 -4.69
CA ILE A 28 -9.87 8.06 -3.25
C ILE A 28 -10.28 9.49 -2.88
N TRP A 29 -10.95 10.19 -3.78
CA TRP A 29 -11.61 11.44 -3.47
C TRP A 29 -12.83 11.24 -2.57
N GLN A 30 -13.27 12.33 -1.95
CA GLN A 30 -14.62 12.37 -1.39
C GLN A 30 -15.65 12.42 -2.53
N ASP A 31 -16.72 11.63 -2.38
CA ASP A 31 -17.83 11.56 -3.34
C ASP A 31 -18.33 12.96 -3.74
N GLY A 32 -18.54 13.17 -5.05
CA GLY A 32 -19.04 14.43 -5.60
C GLY A 32 -17.97 15.47 -5.94
N THR A 33 -16.68 15.14 -5.86
CA THR A 33 -15.60 16.02 -6.29
C THR A 33 -15.28 15.83 -7.77
N SER A 34 -15.32 16.91 -8.57
CA SER A 34 -14.99 16.91 -10.01
C SER A 34 -13.79 17.83 -10.32
N LYS A 35 -12.77 17.83 -9.46
CA LYS A 35 -11.62 18.74 -9.57
C LYS A 35 -10.40 18.00 -10.11
N ASP A 36 -9.74 18.56 -11.12
CA ASP A 36 -8.50 18.00 -11.71
C ASP A 36 -7.36 17.81 -10.69
N THR A 37 -7.38 18.58 -9.59
CA THR A 37 -6.42 18.46 -8.50
C THR A 37 -7.08 18.62 -7.13
N LEU A 38 -6.53 17.94 -6.13
CA LEU A 38 -6.90 18.11 -4.72
C LEU A 38 -5.68 18.29 -3.82
N PRO A 39 -5.81 19.05 -2.72
CA PRO A 39 -4.85 18.96 -1.64
C PRO A 39 -4.75 17.54 -1.06
N ILE A 40 -3.55 17.08 -0.71
CA ILE A 40 -3.34 15.71 -0.18
C ILE A 40 -4.20 15.43 1.07
N TRP A 41 -4.38 16.44 1.93
CA TRP A 41 -5.18 16.32 3.15
C TRP A 41 -6.69 16.10 2.90
N ASP A 42 -7.16 16.39 1.69
CA ASP A 42 -8.56 16.19 1.27
C ASP A 42 -8.81 14.76 0.72
N LEU A 43 -7.77 13.93 0.54
CA LEU A 43 -7.95 12.53 0.19
C LEU A 43 -8.68 11.76 1.31
N ASP A 44 -9.65 10.90 0.95
CA ASP A 44 -10.46 10.19 1.94
C ASP A 44 -9.78 8.90 2.41
N TYR A 45 -9.11 9.01 3.57
CA TYR A 45 -8.46 7.87 4.21
C TYR A 45 -9.42 6.72 4.58
N ARG A 46 -10.71 7.00 4.79
CA ARG A 46 -11.70 5.94 5.05
C ARG A 46 -11.97 5.16 3.77
N TYR A 47 -12.05 5.84 2.63
CA TYR A 47 -12.23 5.19 1.33
C TYR A 47 -11.00 4.38 0.93
N TRP A 48 -9.80 4.92 1.15
CA TRP A 48 -8.55 4.18 1.04
C TRP A 48 -8.57 2.85 1.82
N LYS A 49 -8.94 2.89 3.11
CA LYS A 49 -9.06 1.66 3.91
C LYS A 49 -10.11 0.67 3.36
N LYS A 50 -11.22 1.17 2.82
CA LYS A 50 -12.23 0.31 2.17
C LYS A 50 -11.68 -0.39 0.93
N ILE A 51 -10.89 0.31 0.12
CA ILE A 51 -10.24 -0.28 -1.06
C ILE A 51 -9.26 -1.36 -0.63
N LEU A 52 -8.36 -1.07 0.32
CA LEU A 52 -7.41 -2.05 0.85
C LEU A 52 -8.11 -3.31 1.36
N LEU A 53 -9.20 -3.16 2.11
CA LEU A 53 -9.98 -4.29 2.63
C LEU A 53 -10.68 -5.08 1.51
N LYS A 54 -11.36 -4.40 0.59
CA LYS A 54 -12.25 -5.06 -0.38
C LYS A 54 -11.52 -5.61 -1.61
N GLN A 55 -10.51 -4.90 -2.09
CA GLN A 55 -9.79 -5.25 -3.32
C GLN A 55 -8.51 -6.01 -3.01
N CYS A 56 -7.81 -5.63 -1.92
CA CYS A 56 -6.50 -6.17 -1.60
C CYS A 56 -6.50 -7.16 -0.43
N ASP A 57 -7.66 -7.54 0.10
CA ASP A 57 -7.81 -8.42 1.27
C ASP A 57 -6.92 -8.02 2.47
N PHE A 58 -6.79 -6.71 2.68
CA PHE A 58 -5.94 -6.19 3.75
C PHE A 58 -6.53 -6.48 5.13
N ASN A 59 -5.81 -7.28 5.92
CA ASN A 59 -6.13 -7.57 7.30
C ASN A 59 -5.17 -6.85 8.25
N SER A 60 -5.64 -5.83 8.96
CA SER A 60 -4.81 -5.07 9.89
C SER A 60 -4.32 -5.84 11.11
N LEU A 61 -4.76 -7.08 11.37
CA LEU A 61 -4.19 -7.92 12.43
C LEU A 61 -2.84 -8.48 11.98
N ASN A 62 -2.77 -9.01 10.75
CA ASN A 62 -1.62 -9.76 10.26
C ASN A 62 -0.78 -9.01 9.22
N HIS A 63 -1.34 -7.97 8.59
CA HIS A 63 -0.69 -7.22 7.53
C HIS A 63 -0.27 -5.81 7.99
N GLN A 64 0.71 -5.26 7.29
CA GLN A 64 1.20 -3.89 7.40
C GLN A 64 1.30 -3.27 6.00
N LEU A 65 1.11 -1.96 5.93
CA LEU A 65 1.27 -1.21 4.71
C LEU A 65 2.64 -0.53 4.73
N ARG A 66 3.51 -0.91 3.79
CA ARG A 66 4.86 -0.39 3.60
C ARG A 66 4.89 0.58 2.41
N TYR A 67 5.75 1.58 2.47
CA TYR A 67 6.10 2.42 1.33
C TYR A 67 7.61 2.58 1.27
N SER A 68 8.14 2.86 0.09
CA SER A 68 9.55 3.13 -0.12
C SER A 68 9.76 4.14 -1.23
N PHE A 69 10.77 4.99 -1.11
CA PHE A 69 11.16 5.94 -2.16
C PHE A 69 12.66 6.27 -2.11
N GLN A 70 13.22 6.75 -3.21
CA GLN A 70 14.59 7.26 -3.29
C GLN A 70 14.67 8.74 -2.88
N ARG A 71 15.66 9.06 -2.04
CA ARG A 71 16.02 10.43 -1.68
C ARG A 71 17.51 10.51 -1.39
N ASP A 72 18.20 11.46 -2.01
CA ASP A 72 19.64 11.68 -1.84
C ASP A 72 20.47 10.39 -2.07
N GLY A 73 20.08 9.60 -3.08
CA GLY A 73 20.73 8.32 -3.41
C GLY A 73 20.49 7.18 -2.42
N ARG A 74 19.54 7.31 -1.48
CA ARG A 74 19.19 6.29 -0.50
C ARG A 74 17.73 5.90 -0.60
N THR A 75 17.45 4.62 -0.37
CA THR A 75 16.09 4.11 -0.25
C THR A 75 15.58 4.35 1.17
N ILE A 76 14.55 5.19 1.29
CA ILE A 76 13.81 5.38 2.54
C ILE A 76 12.63 4.42 2.54
N THR A 77 12.46 3.66 3.62
CA THR A 77 11.33 2.75 3.81
C THR A 77 10.58 3.12 5.08
N GLY A 78 9.25 3.14 5.01
CA GLY A 78 8.39 3.40 6.16
C GLY A 78 7.11 2.58 6.14
N TYR A 79 6.33 2.72 7.20
CA TYR A 79 5.06 2.02 7.39
C TYR A 79 3.95 3.00 7.74
N VAL A 80 2.73 2.70 7.28
CA VAL A 80 1.54 3.50 7.54
C VAL A 80 0.69 2.84 8.63
N PHE A 81 0.55 3.53 9.77
CA PHE A 81 -0.28 3.11 10.89
C PHE A 81 -1.50 4.01 11.09
N CYS A 82 -1.48 5.23 10.54
CA CYS A 82 -2.57 6.19 10.69
C CYS A 82 -2.74 7.12 9.47
N ARG A 83 -3.83 7.90 9.46
CA ARG A 83 -4.16 8.87 8.42
C ARG A 83 -3.01 9.87 8.17
N MET A 84 -2.41 10.38 9.24
CA MET A 84 -1.34 11.37 9.12
C MET A 84 -0.12 10.79 8.41
N GLN A 85 0.31 9.58 8.80
CA GLN A 85 1.43 8.90 8.15
C GLN A 85 1.13 8.56 6.69
N TRP A 86 -0.12 8.21 6.36
CA TRP A 86 -0.53 8.00 4.98
C TRP A 86 -0.37 9.27 4.14
N PHE A 87 -0.81 10.42 4.65
CA PHE A 87 -0.61 11.71 3.96
C PHE A 87 0.87 12.07 3.81
N CYS A 88 1.66 11.92 4.87
CA CYS A 88 3.09 12.19 4.82
C CYS A 88 3.81 11.26 3.83
N ALA A 89 3.41 9.99 3.74
CA ALA A 89 3.97 9.03 2.78
C ALA A 89 3.67 9.45 1.33
N ILE A 90 2.41 9.81 1.03
CA ILE A 90 2.04 10.32 -0.31
C ILE A 90 2.84 11.57 -0.65
N GLN A 91 2.91 12.53 0.27
CA GLN A 91 3.67 13.76 0.05
C GLN A 91 5.16 13.46 -0.22
N ALA A 92 5.79 12.63 0.61
CA ALA A 92 7.20 12.29 0.45
C ALA A 92 7.49 11.55 -0.87
N MET A 93 6.62 10.62 -1.28
CA MET A 93 6.76 9.89 -2.54
C MET A 93 6.54 10.78 -3.77
N LEU A 94 5.66 11.78 -3.70
CA LEU A 94 5.50 12.77 -4.78
C LEU A 94 6.66 13.76 -4.85
N GLU A 95 7.32 14.05 -3.72
CA GLU A 95 8.52 14.88 -3.67
C GLU A 95 9.80 14.12 -4.07
N ALA A 96 9.76 12.78 -4.10
CA ALA A 96 10.87 11.93 -4.51
C ALA A 96 11.15 12.03 -6.01
N GLU A 97 12.40 11.75 -6.41
CA GLU A 97 12.84 11.86 -7.81
C GLU A 97 12.01 11.00 -8.77
N GLU A 98 11.56 9.83 -8.31
CA GLU A 98 10.76 8.90 -9.10
C GLU A 98 9.28 9.28 -9.21
N GLY A 99 8.78 10.17 -8.33
CA GLY A 99 7.39 10.63 -8.32
C GLY A 99 6.34 9.51 -8.22
N LYS A 100 6.75 8.31 -7.78
CA LYS A 100 5.93 7.09 -7.82
C LYS A 100 5.20 6.88 -6.50
N LEU A 101 3.87 6.83 -6.54
CA LEU A 101 3.05 6.44 -5.40
C LEU A 101 2.84 4.92 -5.37
N GLN A 102 3.65 4.22 -4.58
CA GLN A 102 3.55 2.77 -4.41
C GLN A 102 3.48 2.40 -2.93
N PHE A 103 2.48 1.60 -2.60
CA PHE A 103 2.37 0.93 -1.31
C PHE A 103 2.47 -0.58 -1.48
N GLU A 104 2.93 -1.25 -0.45
CA GLU A 104 3.04 -2.70 -0.40
C GLU A 104 2.34 -3.25 0.83
N ILE A 105 1.53 -4.29 0.65
CA ILE A 105 0.96 -5.06 1.75
C ILE A 105 1.94 -6.18 2.08
N VAL A 106 2.39 -6.23 3.32
CA VAL A 106 3.36 -7.22 3.82
C VAL A 106 2.89 -7.82 5.15
N TRP A 107 3.39 -8.99 5.53
CA TRP A 107 3.16 -9.56 6.86
C TRP A 107 3.81 -8.69 7.95
N LYS A 108 3.14 -8.51 9.10
CA LYS A 108 3.69 -7.75 10.26
C LYS A 108 4.91 -8.40 10.88
N ASN A 109 4.92 -9.73 10.88
CA ASN A 109 6.02 -10.54 11.33
C ASN A 109 6.48 -11.27 10.07
N GLY A 110 7.73 -11.11 9.64
CA GLY A 110 8.27 -11.69 8.40
C GLY A 110 8.24 -13.22 8.29
N ASN A 111 7.44 -13.91 9.09
CA ASN A 111 7.33 -15.37 9.20
C ASN A 111 5.88 -15.82 9.00
N PHE A 112 5.47 -16.05 7.75
CA PHE A 112 4.45 -17.06 7.42
C PHE A 112 4.93 -18.07 6.37
N HIS A 113 6.22 -18.03 5.99
CA HIS A 113 6.84 -19.08 5.16
C HIS A 113 7.10 -20.41 5.90
N ASN A 114 6.59 -20.62 7.12
CA ASN A 114 6.85 -21.84 7.91
C ASN A 114 5.64 -22.78 8.09
N TYR A 115 4.50 -22.53 7.45
CA TYR A 115 3.38 -23.47 7.50
C TYR A 115 3.30 -24.41 6.29
N GLU A 116 3.83 -24.01 5.13
CA GLU A 116 3.91 -24.89 3.95
C GLU A 116 5.11 -25.87 4.01
N ALA A 117 6.13 -25.59 4.83
CA ALA A 117 7.29 -26.48 5.01
C ALA A 117 7.07 -27.61 6.04
N LYS A 118 5.84 -27.81 6.55
CA LYS A 118 5.50 -28.86 7.54
C LYS A 118 4.54 -29.94 7.04
N LEU A 119 4.30 -29.99 5.72
CA LEU A 119 3.54 -31.06 5.09
C LEU A 119 4.42 -31.88 4.13
N GLU A 120 5.62 -32.27 4.57
CA GLU A 120 6.24 -33.45 3.99
C GLU A 120 5.74 -34.67 4.78
N PRO A 121 5.10 -35.66 4.14
CA PRO A 121 4.82 -36.93 4.80
C PRO A 121 6.16 -37.62 5.12
N THR A 122 6.36 -37.97 6.37
CA THR A 122 7.35 -38.98 6.78
C THR A 122 7.08 -40.24 5.97
N VAL A 123 7.96 -40.52 5.01
CA VAL A 123 8.09 -41.86 4.45
C VAL A 123 8.82 -42.68 5.52
N GLU A 124 8.05 -43.30 6.40
CA GLU A 124 8.44 -44.61 6.93
C GLU A 124 8.40 -45.62 5.78
N ASP A 125 9.33 -46.56 5.81
CA ASP A 125 9.49 -47.74 4.95
C ASP A 125 10.26 -47.55 3.63
N LEU A 126 11.58 -47.78 3.69
CA LEU A 126 12.28 -48.92 3.05
C LEU A 126 13.73 -49.07 3.56
#